data_AF-A0A8I1PYE9-F1
#
_entry.id   AF-A0A8I1PYE9-F1
#
_cell.length_a   1.000
_cell.length_b   1.000
_cell.length_c   1.000
_cell.angle_alpha   90.00
_cell.angle_beta   90.00
_cell.angle_gamma   90.00
#
_symmetry.space_group_name_H-M   'P 1'
#
loop_
_entity.id
_entity.type
_entity.pdbx_description
1 polymer ?
#
loop_
_entity_poly.entity_id
_entity_poly.type
_entity_poly.pdbx_seq_one_letter_code
_entity_poly.pdbx_strand_id
1 'polypeptide(L)'
;MTAIDILLEVFTWIGFGGAFALAVVLVILWAADGTWLPADAIVDREGDDTVVRWFDADGDANSAIASPADAEVLAGASEASIWYKLGWRGRMRLQRRPAGLKTVILSAGGLLALGVLSFVASWVVYFARG
;
A
#
# COMPACT_ATOMS: atom_id res chain seq x y z
N MET A 1 0.23 -40.44 -12.33
CA MET A 1 -0.21 -39.12 -11.84
C MET A 1 -1.44 -39.31 -10.98
N THR A 2 -1.30 -39.07 -9.68
CA THR A 2 -2.41 -39.17 -8.71
C THR A 2 -3.13 -37.83 -8.61
N ALA A 3 -4.36 -37.82 -8.06
CA ALA A 3 -5.11 -36.59 -7.83
C ALA A 3 -4.33 -35.58 -6.97
N ILE A 4 -3.53 -36.07 -6.01
CA ILE A 4 -2.68 -35.23 -5.15
C ILE A 4 -1.61 -34.51 -5.98
N ASP A 5 -0.98 -35.18 -6.94
CA ASP A 5 0.08 -34.59 -7.76
C ASP A 5 -0.48 -33.42 -8.59
N ILE A 6 -1.67 -33.62 -9.17
CA ILE A 6 -2.38 -32.59 -9.94
C ILE A 6 -2.71 -31.38 -9.06
N LEU A 7 -3.24 -31.61 -7.85
CA LEU A 7 -3.57 -30.52 -6.93
C LEU A 7 -2.34 -29.72 -6.52
N LEU A 8 -1.23 -30.40 -6.20
CA LEU A 8 0.02 -29.75 -5.82
C LEU A 8 0.60 -28.94 -6.97
N GLU A 9 0.54 -29.45 -8.19
CA GLU A 9 0.98 -28.72 -9.39
C GLU A 9 0.12 -27.46 -9.61
N VAL A 10 -1.21 -27.61 -9.60
CA VAL A 10 -2.14 -26.48 -9.79
C VAL A 10 -1.94 -25.42 -8.71
N PHE A 11 -1.82 -25.80 -7.44
CA PHE A 11 -1.60 -24.84 -6.35
C PHE A 11 -0.21 -24.20 -6.41
N THR A 12 0.81 -24.89 -6.92
CA THR A 12 2.12 -24.30 -7.17
C THR A 12 2.03 -23.20 -8.22
N TRP A 13 1.36 -23.47 -9.35
CA TRP A 13 1.18 -22.49 -10.42
C TRP A 13 0.28 -21.31 -10.00
N ILE A 14 -0.82 -21.57 -9.31
CA ILE A 14 -1.69 -20.51 -8.78
C ILE A 14 -0.95 -19.68 -7.73
N GLY A 15 -0.23 -20.33 -6.83
CA GLY A 15 0.53 -19.66 -5.78
C GLY A 15 1.62 -18.75 -6.34
N PHE A 16 2.53 -19.30 -7.16
CA PHE A 16 3.61 -18.50 -7.74
C PHE A 16 3.13 -17.52 -8.80
N GLY A 17 2.24 -17.93 -9.71
CA GLY A 17 1.70 -17.07 -10.76
C GLY A 17 0.89 -15.91 -10.18
N GLY A 18 0.03 -16.20 -9.19
CA GLY A 18 -0.74 -15.19 -8.49
C GLY A 18 0.12 -14.25 -7.65
N ALA A 19 1.12 -14.77 -6.93
CA ALA A 19 2.08 -13.94 -6.19
C ALA A 19 2.87 -13.02 -7.12
N PHE A 20 3.33 -13.54 -8.26
CA PHE A 20 4.04 -12.75 -9.27
C PHE A 20 3.14 -11.65 -9.84
N ALA A 21 1.90 -11.95 -10.21
CA ALA A 21 0.95 -10.96 -10.71
C ALA A 21 0.70 -9.84 -9.68
N LEU A 22 0.49 -10.19 -8.41
CA LEU A 22 0.31 -9.19 -7.35
C LEU A 22 1.58 -8.41 -7.07
N ALA A 23 2.77 -9.00 -7.20
CA ALA A 23 4.03 -8.29 -7.10
C ALA A 23 4.18 -7.23 -8.21
N VAL A 24 3.78 -7.54 -9.45
CA VAL A 24 3.73 -6.55 -10.54
C VAL A 24 2.76 -5.42 -10.21
N VAL A 25 1.56 -5.73 -9.70
CA VAL A 25 0.59 -4.71 -9.25
C VAL A 25 1.20 -3.84 -8.14
N LEU A 26 1.91 -4.42 -7.18
CA LEU A 26 2.60 -3.65 -6.13
C LEU A 26 3.63 -2.69 -6.70
N VAL A 27 4.42 -3.10 -7.68
CA VAL A 27 5.39 -2.23 -8.35
C VAL A 27 4.68 -1.08 -9.07
N ILE A 28 3.58 -1.36 -9.76
CA ILE A 28 2.77 -0.32 -10.43
C ILE A 28 2.21 0.67 -9.41
N LEU A 29 1.62 0.18 -8.32
CA LEU A 29 1.08 1.04 -7.25
C LEU A 29 2.18 1.89 -6.60
N TRP A 30 3.35 1.30 -6.35
CA TRP A 30 4.51 2.01 -5.81
C TRP A 30 5.00 3.12 -6.75
N ALA A 31 5.15 2.81 -8.03
CA ALA A 31 5.57 3.77 -9.04
C ALA A 31 4.54 4.90 -9.22
N ALA A 32 3.24 4.58 -9.17
CA ALA A 32 2.17 5.56 -9.30
C ALA A 32 1.99 6.46 -8.06
N ASP A 33 2.21 5.93 -6.85
CA ASP A 33 2.09 6.71 -5.60
C ASP A 33 3.10 7.87 -5.60
N GLY A 34 4.32 7.60 -6.06
CA GLY A 34 5.40 8.59 -6.16
C GLY A 34 6.04 8.89 -4.80
N THR A 35 6.75 10.02 -4.73
CA THR A 35 7.48 10.41 -3.51
C THR A 35 6.63 11.29 -2.62
N TRP A 36 6.47 10.87 -1.37
CA TRP A 36 5.77 11.60 -0.33
C TRP A 36 6.73 11.92 0.82
N LEU A 37 6.74 13.16 1.25
CA LEU A 37 7.60 13.65 2.32
C LEU A 37 6.76 14.09 3.53
N PRO A 38 7.25 13.86 4.76
CA PRO A 38 6.58 14.32 5.95
C PRO A 38 6.71 15.84 6.09
N ALA A 39 5.68 16.49 6.62
CA ALA A 39 5.73 17.89 7.06
C ALA A 39 4.81 18.08 8.26
N ASP A 40 5.17 19.01 9.14
CA ASP A 40 4.25 19.51 10.16
C ASP A 40 3.44 20.66 9.56
N ALA A 41 2.13 20.55 9.68
CA ALA A 41 1.20 21.48 9.08
C ALA A 41 0.36 22.17 10.15
N ILE A 42 0.03 23.43 9.88
CA ILE A 42 -0.94 24.20 10.63
C ILE A 42 -2.32 23.93 10.04
N VAL A 43 -3.28 23.68 10.91
CA VAL A 43 -4.67 23.45 10.55
C VAL A 43 -5.43 24.75 10.81
N ASP A 44 -5.98 25.32 9.75
CA ASP A 44 -6.76 26.55 9.80
C ASP A 44 -8.20 26.28 9.36
N ARG A 45 -9.11 27.18 9.75
CA ARG A 45 -10.53 27.07 9.41
C ARG A 45 -10.98 28.34 8.70
N GLU A 46 -11.27 28.21 7.41
CA GLU A 46 -11.73 29.31 6.56
C GLU A 46 -13.20 29.07 6.23
N GLY A 47 -14.09 29.64 7.05
CA GLY A 47 -15.52 29.35 6.97
C GLY A 47 -15.80 27.89 7.34
N ASP A 48 -16.43 27.16 6.43
CA ASP A 48 -16.75 25.73 6.60
C ASP A 48 -15.59 24.81 6.17
N ASP A 49 -14.58 25.34 5.48
CA ASP A 49 -13.46 24.55 4.98
C ASP A 49 -12.34 24.43 6.01
N THR A 50 -11.79 23.22 6.14
CA THR A 50 -10.55 22.98 6.90
C THR A 50 -9.37 23.05 5.95
N VAL A 51 -8.53 24.08 6.11
CA VAL A 51 -7.37 24.33 5.25
C VAL A 51 -6.11 23.93 6.00
N VAL A 52 -5.32 23.03 5.41
CA VAL A 52 -4.06 22.55 5.97
C VAL A 52 -2.92 23.27 5.25
N ARG A 53 -2.07 23.96 6.00
CA ARG A 53 -0.96 24.78 5.49
C ARG A 53 0.38 24.26 5.99
N TRP A 54 1.38 24.15 5.13
CA TRP A 54 2.71 23.66 5.50
C TRP A 54 3.79 24.33 4.66
N PHE A 55 5.04 24.19 5.11
CA PHE A 55 6.22 24.50 4.29
C PHE A 55 6.77 23.19 3.72
N ASP A 56 7.11 23.19 2.43
CA ASP A 56 7.76 22.04 1.81
C ASP A 56 9.28 22.03 2.09
N ALA A 57 9.96 21.02 1.56
CA ALA A 57 11.40 20.81 1.74
C ALA A 57 12.27 21.94 1.17
N ASP A 58 11.75 22.76 0.26
CA ASP A 58 12.44 23.92 -0.30
C ASP A 58 12.15 25.20 0.51
N GLY A 59 11.26 25.12 1.50
CA GLY A 59 10.81 26.23 2.34
C GLY A 59 9.65 27.01 1.73
N ASP A 60 9.04 26.51 0.65
CA ASP A 60 7.91 27.17 0.00
C ASP A 60 6.61 26.88 0.76
N ALA A 61 5.78 27.91 0.92
CA ALA A 61 4.47 27.78 1.55
C ALA A 61 3.48 27.06 0.61
N ASN A 62 2.76 26.09 1.16
CA ASN A 62 1.79 25.28 0.43
C ASN A 62 0.53 25.05 1.28
N SER A 63 -0.57 24.72 0.63
CA SER A 63 -1.85 24.52 1.31
C SER A 63 -2.79 23.60 0.54
N ALA A 64 -3.63 22.86 1.26
CA ALA A 64 -4.68 22.02 0.70
C ALA A 64 -5.96 22.11 1.53
N ILE A 65 -7.11 22.08 0.87
CA ILE A 65 -8.39 21.86 1.53
C ILE A 65 -8.47 20.39 1.92
N ALA A 66 -8.73 20.11 3.20
CA ALA A 66 -8.88 18.76 3.71
C ALA A 66 -10.12 18.09 3.09
N SER A 67 -10.03 16.80 2.77
CA SER A 67 -11.21 16.03 2.40
C SER A 67 -12.20 15.98 3.59
N PRO A 68 -13.51 15.75 3.40
CA PRO A 68 -14.46 15.68 4.52
C PRO A 68 -14.04 14.69 5.61
N ALA A 69 -13.49 13.53 5.22
CA ALA A 69 -12.98 12.52 6.16
C ALA A 69 -11.73 13.01 6.92
N ASP A 70 -10.81 13.69 6.24
CA ASP A 70 -9.63 14.27 6.91
C ASP A 70 -10.04 15.45 7.80
N ALA A 71 -11.01 16.26 7.40
CA ALA A 71 -11.52 17.39 8.17
C ALA A 71 -12.15 16.94 9.49
N GLU A 72 -12.88 15.82 9.49
CA GLU A 72 -13.38 15.19 10.72
C GLU A 72 -12.25 14.74 11.65
N VAL A 73 -11.18 14.14 11.10
CA VAL A 73 -10.00 13.73 11.88
C VAL A 73 -9.24 14.93 12.44
N LEU A 74 -9.20 16.03 11.70
CA LEU A 74 -8.53 17.28 12.07
C LEU A 74 -9.42 18.22 12.91
N ALA A 75 -10.63 17.81 13.27
CA ALA A 75 -11.54 18.64 14.04
C ALA A 75 -10.96 19.02 15.40
N GLY A 76 -10.83 20.33 15.67
CA GLY A 76 -10.25 20.88 16.90
C GLY A 76 -8.72 20.83 17.00
N ALA A 77 -8.01 20.30 15.99
CA ALA A 77 -6.56 20.35 15.94
C ALA A 77 -6.08 21.71 15.39
N SER A 78 -4.99 22.25 15.95
CA SER A 78 -4.29 23.42 15.41
C SER A 78 -3.09 23.03 14.55
N GLU A 79 -2.55 21.83 14.75
CA GLU A 79 -1.40 21.29 14.05
C GLU A 79 -1.61 19.82 13.74
N ALA A 80 -1.02 19.34 12.64
CA ALA A 80 -1.05 17.93 12.26
C ALA A 80 0.20 17.56 11.47
N SER A 81 0.75 16.37 11.74
CA SER A 81 1.78 15.79 10.87
C SER A 81 1.12 15.19 9.63
N ILE A 82 1.56 15.64 8.47
CA ILE A 82 1.02 15.24 7.17
C ILE A 82 2.11 14.64 6.28
N TRP A 83 1.68 14.07 5.17
CA TRP A 83 2.54 13.68 4.06
C TRP A 83 2.10 14.44 2.81
N TYR A 84 3.00 15.21 2.21
CA TYR A 84 2.72 15.93 0.96
C TYR A 84 3.48 15.29 -0.21
N LYS A 85 2.94 15.46 -1.43
CA LYS A 85 3.55 14.88 -2.63
C LYS A 85 4.61 15.83 -3.19
N LEU A 86 5.86 15.35 -3.31
CA LEU A 86 6.97 16.16 -3.82
C LEU A 86 6.71 16.59 -5.27
N GLY A 87 6.91 17.88 -5.57
CA GLY A 87 6.69 18.47 -6.89
C GLY A 87 5.22 18.74 -7.25
N TRP A 88 4.28 18.56 -6.30
CA TRP A 88 2.86 18.87 -6.49
C TRP A 88 2.39 19.93 -5.50
N ARG A 89 1.50 20.82 -5.94
CA ARG A 89 0.84 21.81 -5.07
C ARG A 89 -0.51 21.28 -4.57
N GLY A 90 -0.83 21.54 -3.31
CA GLY A 90 -2.13 21.24 -2.72
C GLY A 90 -2.48 19.76 -2.58
N ARG A 91 -1.48 18.86 -2.60
CA ARG A 91 -1.71 17.41 -2.44
C ARG A 91 -1.09 16.90 -1.14
N MET A 92 -1.95 16.50 -0.21
CA MET A 92 -1.56 15.96 1.09
C MET A 92 -2.37 14.71 1.46
N ARG A 93 -1.87 13.97 2.45
CA ARG A 93 -2.54 12.85 3.10
C ARG A 93 -2.12 12.78 4.57
N LEU A 94 -3.04 12.36 5.44
CA LEU A 94 -2.74 12.16 6.87
C LEU A 94 -2.00 10.85 7.15
N GLN A 95 -2.11 9.87 6.25
CA GLN A 95 -1.48 8.56 6.42
C GLN A 95 -0.26 8.40 5.52
N ARG A 96 0.83 7.86 6.07
CA ARG A 96 2.07 7.62 5.32
C ARG A 96 1.89 6.69 4.12
N ARG A 97 1.00 5.71 4.17
CA ARG A 97 0.86 4.67 3.13
C ARG A 97 -0.57 4.67 2.56
N PRO A 98 -0.73 4.42 1.25
CA PRO A 98 -2.04 4.35 0.62
C PRO A 98 -2.88 3.20 1.19
N ALA A 99 -4.18 3.45 1.35
CA ALA A 99 -5.16 2.46 1.75
C ALA A 99 -5.18 1.33 0.69
N GLY A 100 -5.06 0.08 1.14
CA GLY A 100 -5.05 -1.11 0.27
C GLY A 100 -3.68 -1.72 -0.03
N LEU A 101 -2.56 -0.97 0.13
CA LEU A 101 -1.22 -1.53 -0.09
C LEU A 101 -0.94 -2.73 0.81
N LYS A 102 -1.35 -2.64 2.09
CA LYS A 102 -1.23 -3.73 3.05
C LYS A 102 -1.99 -4.98 2.59
N THR A 103 -3.19 -4.81 2.05
CA THR A 103 -4.02 -5.92 1.54
C THR A 103 -3.34 -6.61 0.38
N VAL A 104 -2.82 -5.86 -0.59
CA VAL A 104 -2.12 -6.45 -1.75
C VAL A 104 -0.86 -7.19 -1.31
N ILE A 105 -0.08 -6.63 -0.37
CA ILE A 105 1.11 -7.30 0.20
C ILE A 105 0.72 -8.61 0.90
N LEU A 106 -0.33 -8.60 1.73
CA LEU A 106 -0.78 -9.81 2.43
C LEU A 106 -1.27 -10.88 1.45
N SER A 107 -2.03 -10.50 0.42
CA SER A 107 -2.49 -11.42 -0.62
C SER A 107 -1.33 -12.01 -1.42
N ALA A 108 -0.35 -11.19 -1.81
CA ALA A 108 0.85 -11.65 -2.50
C ALA A 108 1.65 -12.62 -1.65
N GLY A 109 1.83 -12.30 -0.36
CA GLY A 109 2.51 -13.18 0.60
C GLY A 109 1.78 -14.50 0.83
N GLY A 110 0.44 -14.48 0.91
CA GLY A 110 -0.38 -15.68 1.04
C GLY A 110 -0.28 -16.61 -0.16
N LEU A 111 -0.35 -16.07 -1.38
CA LEU A 111 -0.17 -16.85 -2.61
C LEU A 111 1.25 -17.41 -2.73
N LEU A 112 2.26 -16.61 -2.36
CA LEU A 112 3.64 -17.06 -2.34
C LEU A 112 3.82 -18.22 -1.36
N ALA A 113 3.27 -18.11 -0.15
CA ALA A 113 3.30 -19.17 0.84
C ALA A 113 2.60 -20.44 0.34
N LEU A 114 1.43 -20.31 -0.29
CA LEU A 114 0.72 -21.43 -0.91
C LEU A 114 1.59 -22.13 -1.97
N GLY A 115 2.23 -21.36 -2.85
CA GLY A 115 3.11 -21.89 -3.89
C GLY A 115 4.31 -22.64 -3.31
N VAL A 116 4.98 -22.06 -2.32
CA VAL A 116 6.12 -22.69 -1.63
C VAL A 116 5.70 -23.99 -0.92
N LEU A 117 4.60 -23.96 -0.16
CA LEU A 117 4.13 -25.14 0.56
C LEU A 117 3.74 -26.27 -0.39
N SER A 118 3.08 -25.94 -1.51
CA SER A 118 2.68 -26.92 -2.52
C SER A 118 3.88 -27.52 -3.23
N PHE A 119 4.88 -26.68 -3.56
CA PHE A 119 6.13 -27.13 -4.17
C PHE A 119 6.92 -28.06 -3.24
N VAL A 120 7.08 -27.68 -1.97
CA VAL A 120 7.75 -28.52 -0.96
C VAL A 120 7.00 -29.83 -0.74
N ALA A 121 5.66 -29.78 -0.64
CA ALA A 121 4.85 -30.98 -0.52
C ALA A 121 4.98 -31.90 -1.74
N SER A 122 5.06 -31.34 -2.95
CA SER A 122 5.31 -32.10 -4.18
C SER A 122 6.63 -32.85 -4.12
N TRP A 123 7.70 -32.18 -3.65
CA TRP A 123 8.99 -32.81 -3.41
C TRP A 123 8.92 -33.94 -2.38
N VAL A 124 8.28 -33.69 -1.24
CA VAL A 124 8.11 -34.70 -0.17
C VAL A 124 7.37 -35.93 -0.72
N VAL A 125 6.28 -35.73 -1.46
CA VAL A 125 5.50 -36.82 -2.06
C VAL A 125 6.33 -37.59 -3.08
N TYR A 126 7.10 -36.88 -3.91
CA TYR A 126 8.00 -37.49 -4.89
C TYR A 126 9.00 -38.43 -4.19
N PHE A 127 9.74 -37.94 -3.20
CA PHE A 127 10.73 -38.75 -2.47
C PHE A 127 10.11 -39.86 -1.63
N ALA A 128 8.91 -39.65 -1.08
CA ALA A 128 8.20 -40.70 -0.34
C ALA A 128 7.76 -41.87 -1.24
N ARG A 129 7.67 -41.65 -2.56
CA ARG A 129 7.23 -42.65 -3.54
C ARG A 129 8.39 -43.31 -4.30
N GLY A 130 9.55 -42.66 -4.38
CA GLY A 130 10.77 -43.17 -5.03
C GLY A 130 10.96 -42.65 -6.44
#